data_AF-A0A814YDB2-F1
#
_entry.id   AF-A0A814YDB2-F1
#
_cell.length_a   1.000
_cell.length_b   1.000
_cell.length_c   1.000
_cell.angle_alpha   90.00
_cell.angle_beta   90.00
_cell.angle_gamma   90.00
#
_symmetry.space_group_name_H-M   'P 1'
#
loop_
_entity.id
_entity.type
_entity.pdbx_description
1 polymer ?
#
loop_
_entity_poly.entity_id
_entity_poly.type
_entity_poly.pdbx_seq_one_letter_code
_entity_poly.pdbx_strand_id
1 'polypeptide(L)'
;MGGQCGVCGDAIDGPRNNEAPSGKYFTATIVDNYKAGSLIDVRVEMMANHMGWFYFKICPVTNNNVEVTQQCLDQHPLEIIESPTPRTSPYRWDIPGTYTQNIAPGWDLPAYTFKLKLPDGLRCDRCVLQWDWTCANRWGSSEGKEGMGYGPQETFRGCADVRIQ
;
A
#
# COMPACT_ATOMS: atom_id res chain seq x y z
N MET A 1 10.17 -19.33 -0.46
CA MET A 1 9.15 -18.28 -0.19
C MET A 1 8.91 -17.52 -1.48
N GLY A 2 7.74 -17.67 -2.08
CA GLY A 2 7.41 -17.14 -3.42
C GLY A 2 7.01 -15.67 -3.44
N GLY A 3 7.77 -14.79 -2.78
CA GLY A 3 7.49 -13.34 -2.74
C GLY A 3 6.22 -12.95 -1.99
N GLN A 4 5.62 -13.87 -1.22
CA GLN A 4 4.40 -13.62 -0.47
C GLN A 4 4.73 -12.99 0.89
N CYS A 5 3.95 -11.97 1.26
CA CYS A 5 3.91 -11.39 2.60
C CYS A 5 2.45 -11.30 3.08
N GLY A 6 2.28 -10.96 4.35
CA GLY A 6 0.99 -10.68 4.95
C GLY A 6 0.24 -9.54 4.30
N VAL A 7 -1.02 -9.42 4.70
CA VAL A 7 -1.91 -8.36 4.25
C VAL A 7 -1.33 -7.02 4.69
N CYS A 8 -0.84 -6.92 5.92
CA CYS A 8 -0.26 -5.68 6.44
C CYS A 8 1.27 -5.69 6.50
N GLY A 9 1.90 -6.50 5.65
CA GLY A 9 3.36 -6.50 5.44
C GLY A 9 4.17 -7.47 6.31
N ASP A 10 3.53 -8.20 7.23
CA ASP A 10 4.19 -9.20 8.06
C ASP A 10 4.82 -10.35 7.24
N ALA A 11 5.86 -10.98 7.75
CA ALA A 11 6.47 -12.16 7.12
C ALA A 11 5.46 -13.32 7.04
N ILE A 12 5.49 -14.09 5.94
CA ILE A 12 4.51 -15.16 5.72
C ILE A 12 4.58 -16.27 6.78
N ASP A 13 5.79 -16.56 7.26
CA ASP A 13 6.13 -17.56 8.27
C ASP A 13 6.42 -16.95 9.65
N GLY A 14 6.14 -15.66 9.81
CA GLY A 14 6.34 -14.91 11.06
C GLY A 14 5.03 -14.62 11.81
N PRO A 15 5.14 -14.00 13.00
CA PRO A 15 3.99 -13.45 13.70
C PRO A 15 3.32 -12.34 12.87
N ARG A 16 1.99 -12.27 12.93
CA ARG A 16 1.17 -11.26 12.26
C ARG A 16 0.97 -10.07 13.17
N ASN A 17 2.01 -9.25 13.34
CA ASN A 17 1.99 -8.17 14.33
C ASN A 17 1.14 -6.98 13.88
N ASN A 18 0.96 -6.79 12.58
CA ASN A 18 0.24 -5.66 12.00
C ASN A 18 -1.22 -5.98 11.66
N GLU A 19 -1.65 -7.22 11.88
CA GLU A 19 -2.96 -7.72 11.45
C GLU A 19 -3.90 -7.97 12.64
N ALA A 20 -5.19 -7.79 12.42
CA ALA A 20 -6.27 -8.17 13.32
C ALA A 20 -6.34 -9.69 13.53
N PRO A 21 -6.95 -10.16 14.63
CA PRO A 21 -7.45 -9.37 15.77
C PRO A 21 -6.43 -9.19 16.89
N SER A 22 -5.27 -9.84 16.78
CA SER A 22 -4.32 -10.01 17.89
C SER A 22 -2.92 -9.53 17.58
N GLY A 23 -2.70 -8.91 16.42
CA GLY A 23 -1.42 -8.31 16.09
C GLY A 23 -1.03 -7.26 17.13
N LYS A 24 0.24 -7.27 17.52
CA LYS A 24 0.81 -6.36 18.52
C LYS A 24 0.48 -4.88 18.25
N TYR A 25 0.37 -4.48 16.98
CA TYR A 25 0.12 -3.10 16.57
C TYR A 25 -1.33 -2.86 16.15
N PHE A 26 -2.16 -3.90 16.13
CA PHE A 26 -3.57 -3.79 15.82
C PHE A 26 -4.35 -3.35 17.06
N THR A 27 -5.06 -2.22 16.96
CA THR A 27 -5.86 -1.66 18.06
C THR A 27 -7.33 -1.41 17.67
N ALA A 28 -7.72 -1.70 16.43
CA ALA A 28 -9.02 -1.31 15.84
C ALA A 28 -9.32 0.21 15.89
N THR A 29 -8.28 1.04 16.02
CA THR A 29 -8.45 2.50 16.10
C THR A 29 -8.73 3.06 14.71
N ILE A 30 -9.89 3.69 14.54
CA ILE A 30 -10.20 4.46 13.34
C ILE A 30 -9.35 5.73 13.34
N VAL A 31 -8.38 5.80 12.43
CA VAL A 31 -7.44 6.93 12.36
C VAL A 31 -8.00 8.14 11.62
N ASP A 32 -9.02 7.93 10.76
CA ASP A 32 -9.68 9.01 10.05
C ASP A 32 -11.09 8.62 9.55
N ASN A 33 -11.91 9.62 9.24
CA ASN A 33 -13.28 9.47 8.76
C ASN A 33 -13.45 10.21 7.43
N TYR A 34 -13.87 9.48 6.40
CA TYR A 34 -14.05 10.03 5.06
C TYR A 34 -15.49 9.90 4.57
N LYS A 35 -15.79 10.63 3.50
CA LYS A 35 -17.05 10.52 2.79
C LYS A 35 -16.90 9.58 1.60
N ALA A 36 -17.89 8.73 1.34
CA ALA A 36 -17.90 7.92 0.12
C ALA A 36 -17.73 8.79 -1.13
N GLY A 37 -16.89 8.35 -2.08
CA GLY A 37 -16.59 9.10 -3.30
C GLY A 37 -15.64 10.31 -3.14
N SER A 38 -15.21 10.66 -1.91
CA SER A 38 -14.32 11.81 -1.72
C SER A 38 -12.90 11.55 -2.20
N LEU A 39 -12.20 12.63 -2.52
CA LEU A 39 -10.76 12.62 -2.69
C LEU A 39 -10.08 12.74 -1.33
N ILE A 40 -9.09 11.90 -1.06
CA ILE A 40 -8.29 11.90 0.17
C ILE A 40 -6.81 12.05 -0.17
N ASP A 41 -6.06 12.66 0.75
CA ASP A 41 -4.61 12.75 0.65
C ASP A 41 -4.00 11.70 1.59
N VAL A 42 -3.27 10.73 1.02
CA VAL A 42 -2.54 9.70 1.77
C VAL A 42 -1.05 10.02 1.71
N ARG A 43 -0.37 10.00 2.85
CA ARG A 43 1.08 10.23 2.94
C ARG A 43 1.79 8.93 3.28
N VAL A 44 2.77 8.54 2.46
CA VAL A 44 3.67 7.42 2.75
C VAL A 44 5.07 7.97 2.97
N GLU A 45 5.63 7.68 4.14
CA GLU A 45 7.02 8.03 4.48
C GLU A 45 7.94 6.87 4.13
N MET A 46 9.03 7.17 3.44
CA MET A 46 9.98 6.18 2.96
C MET A 46 11.37 6.49 3.52
N MET A 47 12.11 5.46 3.92
CA MET A 47 13.51 5.64 4.35
C MET A 47 14.48 5.61 3.16
N ALA A 48 14.11 4.92 2.10
CA ALA A 48 14.89 4.76 0.88
C ALA A 48 13.96 4.65 -0.32
N ASN A 49 14.36 5.21 -1.46
CA ASN A 49 13.68 5.04 -2.72
C ASN A 49 14.24 3.79 -3.41
N HIS A 50 13.53 2.67 -3.36
CA HIS A 50 13.87 1.44 -4.09
C HIS A 50 13.23 1.37 -5.49
N MET A 51 12.85 2.53 -6.05
CA MET A 51 12.12 2.67 -7.32
C MET A 51 10.80 1.90 -7.30
N GLY A 52 10.23 1.66 -8.49
CA GLY A 52 9.02 0.84 -8.63
C GLY A 52 7.76 1.66 -8.51
N TRP A 53 6.72 1.11 -7.89
CA TRP A 53 5.39 1.72 -7.93
C TRP A 53 4.51 1.36 -6.74
N PHE A 54 3.58 2.26 -6.44
CA PHE A 54 2.54 2.08 -5.44
C PHE A 54 1.21 1.68 -6.07
N TYR A 55 0.50 0.83 -5.33
CA TYR A 55 -0.94 0.63 -5.40
C TYR A 55 -1.58 1.00 -4.06
N PHE A 56 -2.83 1.45 -4.12
CA PHE A 56 -3.66 1.65 -2.95
C PHE A 56 -4.95 0.85 -3.09
N LYS A 57 -5.37 0.22 -2.01
CA LYS A 57 -6.54 -0.67 -1.97
C LYS A 57 -7.31 -0.43 -0.70
N ILE A 58 -8.61 -0.73 -0.70
CA ILE A 58 -9.42 -0.61 0.51
C ILE A 58 -10.39 -1.77 0.66
N CYS A 59 -10.52 -2.35 1.85
CA CYS A 59 -11.51 -3.41 2.08
C CYS A 59 -12.41 -3.06 3.27
N PRO A 60 -13.75 -3.11 3.12
CA PRO A 60 -14.66 -3.00 4.25
C PRO A 60 -14.54 -4.23 5.15
N VAL A 61 -14.35 -3.99 6.45
CA VAL A 61 -14.29 -5.08 7.43
C VAL A 61 -15.70 -5.56 7.76
N THR A 62 -15.94 -6.86 7.59
CA THR A 62 -17.22 -7.50 7.91
C THR A 62 -17.24 -8.14 9.29
N ASN A 63 -16.06 -8.47 9.84
CA ASN A 63 -15.90 -9.05 11.17
C ASN A 63 -14.60 -8.51 11.80
N ASN A 64 -14.71 -7.74 12.88
CA ASN A 64 -13.54 -7.15 13.54
C ASN A 64 -12.57 -8.17 14.16
N ASN A 65 -13.02 -9.43 14.31
CA ASN A 65 -12.20 -10.53 14.83
C ASN A 65 -11.40 -11.26 13.74
N VAL A 66 -11.46 -10.81 12.48
CA VAL A 66 -10.78 -11.42 11.34
C VAL A 66 -10.12 -10.32 10.51
N GLU A 67 -8.86 -10.52 10.11
CA GLU A 67 -8.19 -9.62 9.17
C GLU A 67 -8.86 -9.67 7.79
N VAL A 68 -8.81 -8.55 7.05
CA VAL A 68 -9.26 -8.54 5.66
C VAL A 68 -8.38 -9.44 4.80
N THR A 69 -8.92 -9.97 3.71
CA THR A 69 -8.13 -10.80 2.79
C THR A 69 -7.51 -9.94 1.69
N GLN A 70 -6.36 -10.37 1.17
CA GLN A 70 -5.79 -9.73 -0.02
C GLN A 70 -6.77 -9.78 -1.20
N GLN A 71 -7.58 -10.84 -1.32
CA GLN A 71 -8.63 -10.96 -2.33
C GLN A 71 -9.67 -9.83 -2.22
N CYS A 72 -10.09 -9.46 -1.01
CA CYS A 72 -11.01 -8.32 -0.83
C CYS A 72 -10.37 -7.01 -1.26
N LEU A 73 -9.12 -6.77 -0.86
CA LEU A 73 -8.37 -5.57 -1.22
C LEU A 73 -8.18 -5.46 -2.74
N ASP A 74 -7.84 -6.57 -3.40
CA ASP A 74 -7.62 -6.61 -4.85
C ASP A 74 -8.91 -6.37 -5.66
N GLN A 75 -10.09 -6.53 -5.05
CA GLN A 75 -11.37 -6.18 -5.66
C GLN A 75 -11.70 -4.67 -5.58
N HIS A 76 -10.95 -3.91 -4.80
CA HIS A 76 -11.23 -2.51 -4.50
C HIS A 76 -9.97 -1.63 -4.58
N PRO A 77 -9.29 -1.58 -5.74
CA PRO A 77 -8.19 -0.65 -5.96
C PRO A 77 -8.69 0.80 -5.97
N LEU A 78 -7.91 1.71 -5.41
CA LEU A 78 -8.21 3.13 -5.37
C LEU A 78 -7.56 3.86 -6.55
N GLU A 79 -8.34 4.66 -7.26
CA GLU A 79 -7.84 5.50 -8.35
C GLU A 79 -6.94 6.60 -7.79
N ILE A 80 -5.80 6.82 -8.44
CA ILE A 80 -4.81 7.83 -8.07
C ILE A 80 -4.94 9.00 -9.04
N ILE A 81 -5.45 10.13 -8.54
CA ILE A 81 -5.87 11.27 -9.39
C ILE A 81 -4.67 11.90 -10.10
N GLU A 82 -3.53 12.01 -9.43
CA GLU A 82 -2.34 12.70 -9.92
C GLU A 82 -1.11 11.78 -9.86
N SER A 83 -0.29 11.80 -10.92
CA SER A 83 0.98 11.07 -11.00
C SER A 83 2.07 11.97 -11.58
N PRO A 84 3.29 11.94 -11.01
CA PRO A 84 4.43 12.70 -11.53
C PRO A 84 5.00 12.11 -12.83
N THR A 85 4.57 10.91 -13.21
CA THR A 85 5.03 10.16 -14.38
C THR A 85 3.83 9.74 -15.26
N PRO A 86 4.04 9.52 -16.57
CA PRO A 86 3.00 8.96 -17.45
C PRO A 86 2.50 7.61 -16.93
N ARG A 87 1.18 7.50 -16.72
CA ARG A 87 0.56 6.30 -16.13
C ARG A 87 0.32 5.22 -17.16
N THR A 88 0.64 3.98 -16.79
CA THR A 88 0.18 2.77 -17.50
C THR A 88 -1.20 2.30 -17.02
N SER A 89 -1.64 2.74 -15.83
CA SER A 89 -2.91 2.42 -15.20
C SER A 89 -3.32 3.52 -14.22
N PRO A 90 -4.62 3.84 -14.05
CA PRO A 90 -5.08 4.83 -13.07
C PRO A 90 -4.83 4.40 -11.60
N TYR A 91 -4.55 3.12 -11.37
CA TYR A 91 -4.33 2.56 -10.03
C TYR A 91 -2.85 2.46 -9.65
N ARG A 92 -1.94 2.77 -10.57
CA ARG A 92 -0.49 2.64 -10.39
C ARG A 92 0.17 4.01 -10.34
N TRP A 93 1.01 4.22 -9.34
CA TRP A 93 1.83 5.44 -9.21
C TRP A 93 3.31 5.06 -9.22
N ASP A 94 4.00 5.37 -10.32
CA ASP A 94 5.42 5.07 -10.47
C ASP A 94 6.28 6.10 -9.73
N ILE A 95 7.19 5.61 -8.90
CA ILE A 95 8.09 6.47 -8.13
C ILE A 95 9.07 7.17 -9.08
N PRO A 96 9.12 8.50 -9.10
CA PRO A 96 10.06 9.21 -9.95
C PRO A 96 11.50 9.06 -9.43
N GLY A 97 12.45 9.08 -10.36
CA GLY A 97 13.88 9.06 -10.05
C GLY A 97 14.51 7.67 -10.07
N THR A 98 15.68 7.55 -9.43
CA THR A 98 16.48 6.32 -9.35
C THR A 98 16.67 5.93 -7.88
N TYR A 99 17.27 4.77 -7.64
CA TYR A 99 17.56 4.29 -6.29
C TYR A 99 18.30 5.34 -5.45
N THR A 100 17.74 5.71 -4.29
CA THR A 100 18.40 6.58 -3.31
C THR A 100 18.22 6.04 -1.90
N GLN A 101 19.29 6.04 -1.11
CA GLN A 101 19.22 5.82 0.34
C GLN A 101 19.32 7.17 1.02
N ASN A 102 18.26 7.57 1.73
CA ASN A 102 18.31 8.79 2.52
C ASN A 102 18.79 8.43 3.93
N ILE A 103 20.10 8.54 4.13
CA ILE A 103 20.77 8.30 5.42
C ILE A 103 20.94 9.61 6.21
N ALA A 104 20.18 10.66 5.88
CA ALA A 104 20.34 11.97 6.51
C ALA A 104 19.94 11.90 8.00
N PRO A 105 20.84 12.23 8.95
CA PRO A 105 20.47 12.40 10.35
C PRO A 105 19.66 13.70 10.47
N GLY A 106 18.40 13.60 10.92
CA GLY A 106 17.53 14.76 11.12
C GLY A 106 16.20 14.67 10.37
N TRP A 107 15.40 13.66 10.73
CA TRP A 107 13.92 13.56 10.70
C TRP A 107 13.08 13.91 9.46
N ASP A 108 13.59 14.56 8.42
CA ASP A 108 12.82 14.77 7.19
C ASP A 108 12.99 13.56 6.26
N LEU A 109 12.24 12.50 6.57
CA LEU A 109 12.10 11.35 5.67
C LEU A 109 11.43 11.80 4.38
N PRO A 110 11.91 11.37 3.19
CA PRO A 110 11.19 11.62 1.96
C PRO A 110 9.79 11.01 2.08
N ALA A 111 8.78 11.84 1.87
CA ALA A 111 7.39 11.44 1.90
C ALA A 111 6.74 11.74 0.55
N TYR A 112 5.90 10.82 0.08
CA TYR A 112 5.03 11.06 -1.06
C TYR A 112 3.59 11.21 -0.59
N THR A 113 2.90 12.21 -1.13
CA THR A 113 1.47 12.42 -0.92
C THR A 113 0.72 12.00 -2.18
N PHE A 114 -0.29 11.17 -1.99
CA PHE A 114 -1.11 10.59 -3.05
C PHE A 114 -2.54 11.09 -2.90
N LYS A 115 -3.11 11.65 -3.97
CA LYS A 115 -4.51 12.01 -4.02
C LYS A 115 -5.33 10.83 -4.54
N LEU A 116 -6.09 10.19 -3.67
CA LEU A 116 -6.84 8.97 -3.97
C LEU A 116 -8.34 9.24 -4.04
N LYS A 117 -9.06 8.61 -4.97
CA LYS A 117 -10.53 8.62 -4.99
C LYS A 117 -11.07 7.40 -4.25
N LEU A 118 -11.85 7.63 -3.19
CA LEU A 118 -12.59 6.55 -2.52
C LEU A 118 -13.75 6.06 -3.41
N PRO A 119 -14.14 4.76 -3.34
CA PRO A 119 -15.20 4.24 -4.18
C PRO A 119 -16.55 4.91 -3.88
N ASP A 120 -17.30 5.17 -4.94
CA ASP A 120 -18.65 5.73 -4.84
C ASP A 120 -19.56 4.71 -4.13
N GLY A 121 -20.21 5.13 -3.04
CA GLY A 121 -21.14 4.29 -2.27
C GLY A 121 -20.52 3.29 -1.29
N LEU A 122 -19.18 3.17 -1.21
CA LEU A 122 -18.54 2.36 -0.17
C LEU A 122 -18.82 2.97 1.21
N ARG A 123 -19.33 2.16 2.15
CA ARG A 123 -19.55 2.54 3.54
C ARG A 123 -19.07 1.44 4.47
N CYS A 124 -18.41 1.83 5.55
CA CYS A 124 -17.85 0.90 6.51
C CYS A 124 -17.57 1.60 7.84
N ASP A 125 -17.92 0.96 8.96
CA ASP A 125 -17.55 1.44 10.29
C ASP A 125 -16.04 1.30 10.55
N ARG A 126 -15.43 0.29 9.91
CA ARG A 126 -13.99 0.07 9.77
C ARG A 126 -13.69 -0.47 8.36
N CYS A 127 -12.81 0.20 7.64
CA CYS A 127 -12.19 -0.26 6.42
C CYS A 127 -10.68 -0.34 6.62
N VAL A 128 -10.04 -1.33 6.03
CA VAL A 128 -8.58 -1.39 5.96
C VAL A 128 -8.13 -0.76 4.65
N LEU A 129 -7.44 0.37 4.73
CA LEU A 129 -6.71 1.00 3.62
C LEU A 129 -5.30 0.40 3.58
N GLN A 130 -4.94 -0.24 2.46
CA GLN A 130 -3.61 -0.82 2.23
C GLN A 130 -2.84 0.04 1.23
N TRP A 131 -1.61 0.41 1.59
CA TRP A 131 -0.59 0.78 0.60
C TRP A 131 0.25 -0.45 0.27
N ASP A 132 0.52 -0.68 -1.01
CA ASP A 132 1.30 -1.80 -1.53
C ASP A 132 2.34 -1.25 -2.50
N TRP A 133 3.60 -1.28 -2.08
CA TRP A 133 4.74 -0.80 -2.85
C TRP A 133 5.57 -1.96 -3.35
N THR A 134 5.64 -2.12 -4.66
CA THR A 134 6.57 -3.04 -5.31
C THR A 134 7.80 -2.26 -5.78
N CYS A 135 8.98 -2.65 -5.30
CA CYS A 135 10.25 -2.04 -5.67
C CYS A 135 10.66 -2.41 -7.10
N ALA A 136 11.71 -1.76 -7.61
CA ALA A 136 12.26 -2.07 -8.94
C ALA A 136 13.79 -1.92 -9.00
N ASN A 137 14.49 -2.21 -7.90
CA ASN A 137 15.94 -2.06 -7.76
C ASN A 137 16.71 -3.39 -7.90
N ARG A 138 16.05 -4.50 -8.27
CA ARG A 138 16.71 -5.77 -8.55
C ARG A 138 16.62 -6.12 -10.03
N TRP A 139 17.73 -6.65 -10.56
CA TRP A 139 17.75 -7.26 -11.89
C TRP A 139 17.05 -8.62 -11.84
N GLY A 140 16.21 -8.90 -12.83
CA GLY A 140 15.58 -10.20 -12.97
C GLY A 140 15.03 -10.42 -14.37
N SER A 141 14.24 -11.49 -14.51
CA SER A 141 13.64 -11.91 -15.77
C SER A 141 12.14 -12.16 -15.59
N SER A 142 11.32 -11.61 -16.48
CA SER A 142 9.88 -11.91 -16.55
C SER A 142 9.39 -11.78 -17.98
N GLU A 143 8.48 -12.67 -18.41
CA GLU A 143 7.83 -12.63 -19.73
C GLU A 143 8.81 -12.49 -20.91
N GLY A 144 9.95 -13.20 -20.86
CA GLY A 144 10.97 -13.18 -21.92
C GLY A 144 11.80 -11.89 -21.98
N LYS A 145 11.67 -11.00 -21.00
CA LYS A 145 12.50 -9.81 -20.84
C LYS A 145 13.40 -9.94 -19.62
N GLU A 146 14.58 -9.36 -19.71
CA GLU A 146 15.53 -9.23 -18.62
C GLU A 146 15.86 -7.76 -18.38
N GLY A 147 16.05 -7.40 -17.11
CA GLY A 147 16.41 -6.04 -16.77
C GLY A 147 16.14 -5.70 -15.31
N MET A 148 16.42 -4.44 -14.98
CA MET A 148 16.07 -3.84 -13.70
C MET A 148 14.54 -3.79 -13.53
N GLY A 149 14.03 -4.23 -12.38
CA GLY A 149 12.60 -4.26 -12.07
C GLY A 149 11.81 -5.42 -12.69
N TYR A 150 12.46 -6.30 -13.47
CA TYR A 150 11.83 -7.51 -13.99
C TYR A 150 11.91 -8.67 -12.99
N GLY A 151 10.95 -9.58 -13.07
CA GLY A 151 10.86 -10.73 -12.17
C GLY A 151 10.44 -10.34 -10.74
N PRO A 152 10.61 -11.24 -9.77
CA PRO A 152 10.24 -10.98 -8.38
C PRO A 152 11.00 -9.78 -7.79
N GLN A 153 10.27 -8.84 -7.21
CA GLN A 153 10.82 -7.66 -6.53
C GLN A 153 10.46 -7.68 -5.05
N GLU A 154 11.17 -6.86 -4.26
CA GLU A 154 10.79 -6.59 -2.89
C GLU A 154 9.44 -5.86 -2.85
N THR A 155 8.62 -6.19 -1.86
CA THR A 155 7.30 -5.58 -1.68
C THR A 155 7.13 -5.17 -0.23
N PHE A 156 6.71 -3.92 -0.03
CA PHE A 156 6.33 -3.37 1.27
C PHE A 156 4.82 -3.13 1.29
N ARG A 157 4.20 -3.42 2.42
CA ARG A 157 2.79 -3.14 2.67
C ARG A 157 2.61 -2.50 4.02
N GLY A 158 1.55 -1.73 4.14
CA GLY A 158 1.03 -1.31 5.44
C GLY A 158 -0.45 -0.99 5.35
N CYS A 159 -1.09 -1.00 6.52
CA CYS A 159 -2.53 -0.88 6.66
C CYS A 159 -2.89 0.27 7.60
N ALA A 160 -4.02 0.90 7.34
CA ALA A 160 -4.66 1.86 8.23
C ALA A 160 -6.16 1.58 8.33
N ASP A 161 -6.69 1.59 9.56
CA ASP A 161 -8.12 1.44 9.82
C ASP A 161 -8.81 2.81 9.70
N VAL A 162 -9.72 2.95 8.73
CA VAL A 162 -10.47 4.20 8.45
C VAL A 162 -11.97 3.95 8.44
N ARG A 163 -12.77 5.01 8.54
CA ARG A 163 -14.24 4.93 8.40
C ARG A 163 -14.69 5.66 7.15
N ILE A 164 -15.72 5.13 6.47
CA ILE A 164 -16.32 5.77 5.30
C ILE A 164 -17.84 5.87 5.47
N GLN A 165 -18.38 7.09 5.29
CA GLN A 165 -19.81 7.42 5.44
C GLN A 165 -20.43 8.08 4.20
#